data_AF-A0A8H5DJW9-F1
#
_entry.id   AF-A0A8H5DJW9-F1
#
_cell.length_a   1.000
_cell.length_b   1.000
_cell.length_c   1.000
_cell.angle_alpha   90.00
_cell.angle_beta   90.00
_cell.angle_gamma   90.00
#
_symmetry.space_group_name_H-M   'P 1'
#
loop_
_entity.id
_entity.type
_entity.pdbx_description
1 polymer ?
#
loop_
_entity_poly.entity_id
_entity_poly.type
_entity_poly.pdbx_seq_one_letter_code
_entity_poly.pdbx_strand_id
1 'polypeptide(L)'
;MRLVPFIAAALAVVPSVLAVDQKKSAIVWFEDESTPDRIIEECKHALVEAGGKITHVYSIIKGFSVIAPEKALQLVQVNHEEHQIRVEEDEVVSTN
;
A
#
# COMPACT_ATOMS: atom_id res chain seq x y z
N MET A 1 -12.77 -45.27 -41.06
CA MET A 1 -13.52 -45.31 -39.78
C MET A 1 -12.47 -45.08 -38.70
N ARG A 2 -12.13 -43.83 -38.35
CA ARG A 2 -12.72 -43.05 -37.22
C ARG A 2 -12.82 -43.90 -35.96
N LEU A 3 -12.02 -43.58 -34.94
CA LEU A 3 -12.44 -43.40 -33.54
C LEU A 3 -11.22 -42.95 -32.70
N VAL A 4 -11.23 -41.66 -32.35
CA VAL A 4 -10.37 -41.03 -31.34
C VAL A 4 -11.09 -41.13 -29.99
N PRO A 5 -10.37 -41.34 -28.88
CA PRO A 5 -10.54 -40.43 -27.72
C PRO A 5 -9.15 -40.10 -27.13
N PHE A 6 -8.64 -38.87 -27.17
CA PHE A 6 -9.00 -37.71 -26.33
C PHE A 6 -9.58 -38.12 -24.96
N ILE A 7 -8.76 -38.12 -23.91
CA ILE A 7 -9.01 -37.94 -22.46
C ILE A 7 -7.66 -38.24 -21.78
N ALA A 8 -7.03 -37.44 -20.92
CA ALA A 8 -7.24 -36.09 -20.45
C ALA A 8 -5.86 -35.66 -19.95
N ALA A 9 -5.23 -34.68 -20.62
CA ALA A 9 -4.10 -33.98 -20.04
C ALA A 9 -4.67 -33.15 -18.87
N ALA A 10 -4.56 -33.66 -17.65
CA ALA A 10 -4.86 -32.92 -16.44
C ALA A 10 -3.77 -31.86 -16.25
N LEU A 11 -3.92 -30.76 -17.00
CA LEU A 11 -3.18 -29.53 -16.80
C LEU A 11 -3.67 -28.96 -15.47
N ALA A 12 -2.99 -29.32 -14.37
CA ALA A 12 -3.15 -28.66 -13.10
C ALA A 12 -2.58 -27.23 -13.22
N VAL A 13 -3.35 -26.33 -13.84
CA VAL A 13 -3.16 -24.90 -13.68
C VAL A 13 -3.62 -24.59 -12.27
N VAL A 14 -2.69 -24.60 -11.31
CA VAL A 14 -2.92 -23.92 -10.03
C VAL A 14 -3.08 -22.45 -10.39
N PRO A 15 -4.30 -21.86 -10.33
CA PRO A 15 -4.44 -20.45 -10.61
C PRO A 15 -3.75 -19.73 -9.47
N SER A 16 -2.70 -18.98 -9.84
CA SER A 16 -2.27 -17.73 -9.22
C SER A 16 -2.40 -17.67 -7.70
N VAL A 17 -1.25 -17.77 -7.02
CA VAL A 17 -1.00 -17.03 -5.78
C VAL A 17 -1.55 -15.63 -5.98
N LEU A 18 -2.75 -15.36 -5.46
CA LEU A 18 -3.22 -14.01 -5.25
C LEU A 18 -2.12 -13.39 -4.43
N ALA A 19 -1.45 -12.38 -4.98
CA ALA A 19 -0.53 -11.55 -4.25
C ALA A 19 -1.30 -11.07 -3.01
N VAL A 20 -1.08 -11.77 -1.89
CA VAL A 20 -1.52 -11.31 -0.57
C VAL A 20 -0.93 -9.93 -0.49
N ASP A 21 -1.80 -8.92 -0.48
CA ASP A 21 -1.39 -7.54 -0.50
C ASP A 21 -0.61 -7.30 0.79
N GLN A 22 0.72 -7.45 0.69
CA GLN A 22 1.60 -7.50 1.84
C GLN A 22 1.51 -6.11 2.47
N LYS A 23 0.87 -6.06 3.64
CA LYS A 23 0.74 -4.82 4.37
C LYS A 23 2.10 -4.48 4.96
N LYS A 24 2.57 -3.27 4.70
CA LYS A 24 3.79 -2.73 5.27
C LYS A 24 3.44 -1.66 6.29
N SER A 25 4.23 -1.60 7.36
CA SER A 25 4.22 -0.44 8.26
C SER A 25 5.02 0.65 7.58
N ALA A 26 4.43 1.82 7.40
CA ALA A 26 5.06 2.94 6.74
C ALA A 26 4.72 4.25 7.44
N ILE A 27 5.64 5.18 7.34
CA ILE A 27 5.48 6.57 7.76
C ILE A 27 5.23 7.38 6.49
N VAL A 28 4.13 8.13 6.48
CA VAL A 28 3.78 9.05 5.40
C VAL A 28 3.89 10.47 5.95
N TRP A 29 4.73 11.31 5.34
CA TRP A 29 4.82 12.72 5.69
C TRP A 29 4.91 13.61 4.46
N PHE A 30 4.59 14.88 4.68
CA PHE A 30 4.48 15.92 3.67
C PHE A 30 5.59 16.94 3.93
N GLU A 31 6.49 17.12 2.95
CA GLU A 31 7.57 18.11 3.06
C GLU A 31 7.06 19.54 2.88
N ASP A 32 5.99 19.72 2.09
CA ASP A 32 5.39 21.03 1.86
C ASP A 32 4.46 21.46 3.01
N GLU A 33 4.87 22.51 3.74
CA GLU A 33 4.06 23.13 4.79
C GLU A 33 2.75 23.72 4.27
N SER A 34 2.69 24.09 2.99
CA SER A 34 1.50 24.66 2.35
C SER A 34 0.41 23.62 2.08
N THR A 35 0.72 22.34 2.25
CA THR A 35 -0.23 21.23 2.11
C THR A 35 -1.44 21.45 3.02
N PRO A 36 -2.64 21.63 2.46
CA PRO A 36 -3.86 21.79 3.24
C PRO A 36 -4.21 20.51 3.99
N ASP A 37 -4.74 20.63 5.21
CA ASP A 37 -5.16 19.48 6.02
C ASP A 37 -6.16 18.58 5.30
N ARG A 38 -6.96 19.14 4.39
CA ARG A 38 -7.88 18.39 3.54
C ARG A 38 -7.16 17.29 2.72
N ILE A 39 -5.98 17.58 2.17
CA ILE A 39 -5.21 16.61 1.38
C ILE A 39 -4.69 15.49 2.27
N ILE A 40 -4.27 15.82 3.50
CA ILE A 40 -3.80 14.85 4.49
C ILE A 40 -4.95 13.90 4.86
N GLU A 41 -6.15 14.44 5.09
CA GLU A 41 -7.34 13.64 5.36
C GLU A 41 -7.74 12.77 4.15
N GLU A 42 -7.72 13.32 2.93
CA GLU A 42 -7.98 12.57 1.69
C GLU A 42 -7.01 11.39 1.53
N CYS A 43 -5.71 11.59 1.80
CA CYS A 43 -4.69 10.52 1.79
C CYS A 43 -5.00 9.44 2.83
N LYS A 44 -5.34 9.84 4.07
CA LYS A 44 -5.73 8.89 5.13
C LYS A 44 -6.95 8.07 4.72
N HIS A 45 -7.97 8.72 4.18
CA HIS A 45 -9.20 8.06 3.73
C HIS A 45 -8.91 7.06 2.61
N ALA A 46 -8.14 7.44 1.59
CA ALA A 46 -7.76 6.55 0.51
C ALA A 46 -7.00 5.31 1.01
N LEU A 47 -6.09 5.48 1.98
CA LEU A 47 -5.34 4.36 2.57
C LEU A 47 -6.22 3.44 3.41
N VAL A 48 -7.20 4.00 4.14
CA VAL A 48 -8.17 3.20 4.92
C VAL A 48 -9.11 2.43 3.98
N GLU A 49 -9.59 3.05 2.90
CA GLU A 49 -10.42 2.39 1.89
C GLU A 49 -9.68 1.27 1.16
N ALA A 50 -8.37 1.44 0.93
CA ALA A 50 -7.50 0.40 0.39
C ALA A 50 -7.22 -0.75 1.39
N GLY A 51 -7.83 -0.74 2.58
CA GLY A 51 -7.66 -1.78 3.61
C GLY A 51 -6.48 -1.55 4.54
N GLY A 52 -5.93 -0.33 4.57
CA GLY A 52 -4.93 0.11 5.51
C GLY A 52 -5.50 0.54 6.87
N LYS A 53 -4.62 0.73 7.84
CA LYS A 53 -4.96 1.17 9.20
C LYS A 53 -3.97 2.24 9.66
N ILE A 54 -4.47 3.42 9.99
CA ILE A 54 -3.67 4.48 10.60
C ILE A 54 -3.29 4.05 12.02
N THR A 55 -2.00 4.06 12.33
CA THR A 55 -1.45 3.65 13.63
C THR A 55 -1.16 4.83 14.55
N HIS A 56 -0.68 5.94 13.99
CA HIS A 56 -0.38 7.16 14.73
C HIS A 56 -0.48 8.38 13.83
N VAL A 57 -0.84 9.53 14.41
CA VAL A 57 -0.82 10.83 13.72
C VAL A 57 0.16 11.71 14.47
N TYR A 58 1.15 12.24 13.75
CA TYR A 58 2.20 13.03 14.38
C TYR A 58 1.75 14.47 14.60
N SER A 59 2.20 15.08 15.70
CA SER A 59 2.01 16.51 15.99
C SER A 59 3.22 17.37 15.62
N ILE A 60 4.39 16.75 15.43
CA ILE A 60 5.67 17.44 15.18
C ILE A 60 5.92 17.58 13.68
N ILE A 61 5.51 16.59 12.90
CA ILE A 61 5.59 16.58 11.44
C ILE A 61 4.18 16.50 10.87
N LYS A 62 3.96 17.10 9.70
CA LYS A 62 2.74 16.87 8.93
C LYS A 62 2.81 15.46 8.34
N GLY A 63 2.23 14.50 9.04
CA GLY A 63 2.29 13.10 8.64
C GLY A 63 1.60 12.16 9.61
N PHE A 64 1.57 10.88 9.24
CA PHE A 64 0.98 9.81 10.02
C PHE A 64 1.67 8.48 9.71
N SER A 65 1.61 7.54 10.65
CA SER A 65 2.00 6.16 10.40
C SER A 65 0.79 5.32 10.03
N VAL A 66 1.00 4.37 9.14
CA VAL A 66 -0.03 3.55 8.55
C VAL A 66 0.50 2.14 8.28
N ILE A 67 -0.36 1.15 8.54
CA ILE A 67 -0.17 -0.21 8.05
C ILE A 67 -1.07 -0.38 6.84
N ALA A 68 -0.53 -0.29 5.63
CA ALA A 68 -1.30 -0.35 4.38
C ALA A 68 -0.65 -1.28 3.37
N PRO A 69 -1.41 -1.77 2.37
CA PRO A 69 -0.82 -2.53 1.29
C PRO A 69 0.16 -1.68 0.47
N GLU A 70 1.27 -2.29 0.04
CA GLU A 70 2.36 -1.59 -0.67
C GLU A 70 1.88 -0.85 -1.93
N LYS A 71 0.93 -1.44 -2.67
CA LYS A 71 0.33 -0.80 -3.86
C LYS A 71 -0.43 0.49 -3.51
N ALA A 72 -1.11 0.51 -2.36
CA ALA A 72 -1.86 1.68 -1.92
C ALA A 72 -0.93 2.82 -1.50
N LEU A 73 0.19 2.49 -0.84
CA LEU A 73 1.23 3.45 -0.47
C LEU A 73 1.87 4.10 -1.71
N GLN A 74 2.21 3.29 -2.71
CA GLN A 74 2.74 3.79 -3.99
C GLN A 74 1.72 4.67 -4.72
N LEU A 75 0.44 4.27 -4.73
CA LEU A 75 -0.61 5.05 -5.38
C LEU A 75 -0.81 6.42 -4.73
N VAL A 76 -0.74 6.50 -3.40
CA VAL A 76 -0.85 7.77 -2.67
C VAL A 76 0.33 8.69 -2.98
N GLN A 77 1.53 8.13 -3.09
CA GLN A 77 2.73 8.87 -3.46
C GLN A 77 2.62 9.45 -4.88
N VAL A 78 2.15 8.67 -5.85
CA VAL A 78 1.99 9.10 -7.25
C VAL A 78 0.85 10.13 -7.39
N ASN A 79 -0.27 9.94 -6.69
CA ASN A 79 -1.44 10.81 -6.84
C ASN A 79 -1.25 12.22 -6.27
N HIS A 80 -0.20 12.44 -5.47
CA HIS A 80 0.06 13.71 -4.80
C HIS A 80 1.53 14.12 -4.92
N GLU A 81 2.17 13.81 -6.06
CA GLU A 81 3.55 14.23 -6.34
C GLU A 81 3.76 15.74 -6.15
N GLU A 82 2.71 16.55 -6.40
CA GLU A 82 2.70 18.00 -6.21
C GLU A 82 2.95 18.45 -4.76
N HIS A 83 2.62 17.61 -3.77
CA HIS A 83 2.76 17.91 -2.33
C HIS A 83 4.02 17.31 -1.69
N GLN A 84 4.96 16.82 -2.52
CA GLN A 84 6.22 16.23 -2.06
C GLN A 84 5.99 15.16 -0.96
N ILE A 85 5.02 14.27 -1.19
CA ILE A 85 4.73 13.18 -0.25
C ILE A 85 5.93 12.22 -0.22
N ARG A 86 6.37 11.92 1.00
CA ARG A 86 7.34 10.88 1.27
C ARG A 86 6.67 9.72 2.00
N VAL A 87 7.08 8.52 1.59
CA VAL A 87 6.67 7.26 2.21
C VAL A 87 7.94 6.51 2.54
N GLU A 88 8.22 6.30 3.82
CA GLU A 88 9.31 5.45 4.31
C GLU A 88 8.73 4.22 4.99
N GLU A 89 9.37 3.07 4.80
CA GLU A 89 9.05 1.85 5.53
C GLU A 89 9.53 2.01 6.98
N ASP A 90 8.70 1.58 7.93
CA ASP A 90 8.98 1.69 9.36
C ASP A 90 9.93 0.56 9.80
N GLU A 91 11.03 0.93 10.46
CA GLU A 91 12.11 -0.01 10.84
C GLU A 91 12.28 -0.11 12.37
N VAL A 92 12.68 -1.30 12.82
CA VAL A 92 12.99 -1.55 14.24
C VAL A 92 14.43 -1.16 14.55
N VAL A 93 14.60 -0.24 15.50
CA VAL A 93 15.91 0.17 16.00
C VAL A 93 16.22 -0.54 17.32
N SER A 94 17.40 -1.17 17.44
CA SER A 94 17.85 -1.88 18.65
C SER A 94 19.14 -1.29 19.23
N THR A 95 19.27 -1.29 20.56
CA THR A 95 20.52 -0.93 21.26
C THR A 95 21.41 -2.16 21.49
N ASN A 96 22.73 -1.96 21.57
CA ASN A 96 23.73 -2.99 21.90
C ASN A 96 23.73 -3.30 23.40
#